data_AF-A0A1E3RGP7-F1
#
_entry.id   AF-A0A1E3RGP7-F1
#
_cell.length_a   1.000
_cell.length_b   1.000
_cell.length_c   1.000
_cell.angle_alpha   90.00
_cell.angle_beta   90.00
_cell.angle_gamma   90.00
#
_symmetry.space_group_name_H-M   'P 1'
#
loop_
_entity.id
_entity.type
_entity.pdbx_description
1 polymer ?
#
loop_
_entity_poly.entity_id
_entity_poly.type
_entity_poly.pdbx_seq_one_letter_code
_entity_poly.pdbx_strand_id
1 'polypeptide(L)' 'MTRRKIVWVDQRLCEGHALCLQSAPEMFDLSDADQWDQAVAAVDACPRGAIALIEEPKGQPVR' A
#
# COMPACT_ATOMS: atom_id res chain seq x y z
N MET A 1 14.57 -9.75 13.19
CA MET A 1 14.83 -9.12 11.88
C MET A 1 13.58 -8.36 11.48
N THR A 2 13.61 -7.04 11.37
CA THR A 2 12.44 -6.21 11.01
C THR A 2 12.30 -6.15 9.49
N ARG A 3 11.08 -6.32 8.96
CA ARG A 3 10.78 -6.14 7.54
C ARG A 3 10.29 -4.71 7.27
N ARG A 4 10.62 -4.17 6.11
CA ARG A 4 10.09 -2.92 5.58
C ARG A 4 8.82 -3.24 4.81
N LYS A 5 7.75 -2.56 5.19
CA LYS A 5 6.41 -2.63 4.61
C LYS A 5 6.24 -1.48 3.61
N ILE A 6 5.96 -1.78 2.35
CA ILE A 6 5.80 -0.78 1.28
C ILE A 6 4.46 -1.01 0.59
N VAL A 7 3.72 0.07 0.36
CA VAL A 7 2.54 0.10 -0.49
C VAL A 7 2.93 0.74 -1.81
N TRP A 8 2.72 0.02 -2.91
CA TRP A 8 3.01 0.51 -4.26
C TRP A 8 1.75 0.53 -5.12
N VAL A 9 1.58 1.60 -5.90
CA VAL A 9 0.43 1.80 -6.81
C VAL A 9 0.94 1.86 -8.25
N ASP A 10 0.50 0.93 -9.10
CA ASP A 10 0.79 0.96 -10.54
C ASP A 10 -0.09 2.00 -11.24
N GLN A 11 0.53 3.09 -11.67
CA GLN A 11 -0.15 4.20 -12.34
C GLN A 11 -0.72 3.83 -13.72
N ARG A 12 -0.26 2.74 -14.35
CA ARG A 12 -0.79 2.29 -15.65
C ARG A 12 -2.12 1.56 -15.50
N LEU A 13 -2.43 1.07 -14.30
CA LEU A 13 -3.66 0.34 -13.97
C LEU A 13 -4.62 1.17 -13.11
N CYS A 14 -4.10 2.18 -12.39
CA CYS A 14 -4.91 3.06 -11.56
C CYS A 14 -5.70 4.06 -12.41
N GLU A 15 -7.03 3.94 -12.40
CA GLU A 15 -7.95 4.79 -13.16
C GLU A 15 -8.58 5.92 -12.32
N GLY A 16 -8.15 6.10 -11.06
CA GLY A 16 -8.61 7.23 -10.23
C GLY A 16 -9.96 7.05 -9.54
N HIS A 17 -10.43 5.81 -9.33
CA HIS A 17 -11.70 5.52 -8.65
C HIS A 17 -11.77 5.90 -7.16
N ALA A 18 -10.64 6.28 -6.55
CA ALA A 18 -10.52 6.71 -5.15
C ALA A 18 -11.01 5.69 -4.09
N LEU A 19 -11.24 4.42 -4.46
CA LEU A 19 -11.66 3.39 -3.50
C LEU A 19 -10.62 3.13 -2.41
N CYS A 20 -9.32 3.20 -2.73
CA CYS A 20 -8.26 3.09 -1.73
C CYS A 20 -8.34 4.17 -0.65
N LEU A 21 -8.73 5.40 -1.02
CA LEU A 21 -8.94 6.49 -0.06
C LEU A 21 -10.19 6.29 0.81
N GLN A 22 -11.18 5.53 0.35
CA GLN A 22 -12.37 5.21 1.14
C GLN A 22 -12.16 4.01 2.04
N SER A 23 -11.46 2.98 1.54
CA SER A 23 -11.24 1.72 2.25
C SER A 23 -10.13 1.79 3.29
N ALA A 24 -9.17 2.69 3.09
CA ALA A 24 -8.01 2.87 3.96
C ALA A 24 -7.55 4.34 3.96
N PRO A 25 -8.38 5.31 4.38
CA PRO A 25 -8.02 6.73 4.34
C PRO A 25 -6.76 7.01 5.16
N GLU A 26 -6.65 6.37 6.32
CA GLU A 26 -5.56 6.54 7.25
C GLU A 26 -4.20 6.11 6.65
N MET A 27 -4.15 5.14 5.73
CA MET A 27 -2.92 4.74 5.01
C MET A 27 -2.25 5.90 4.25
N PHE A 28 -3.06 6.85 3.79
CA PHE A 28 -2.61 8.02 3.05
C PHE A 28 -2.45 9.23 3.97
N ASP A 29 -2.79 9.09 5.26
CA ASP A 29 -2.46 10.04 6.30
C ASP A 29 -1.00 9.80 6.76
N LEU A 30 -0.19 10.85 6.67
CA LEU A 30 1.24 10.82 7.00
C LEU A 30 1.50 10.87 8.52
N SER A 31 0.43 10.83 9.34
CA SER A 31 0.50 10.99 10.79
C SER A 31 0.75 9.69 11.56
N ASP A 32 0.41 8.51 11.01
CA ASP A 32 0.43 7.24 11.76
C ASP A 32 1.29 6.13 11.16
N ALA A 33 2.11 5.50 12.02
CA ALA A 33 3.25 4.67 11.61
C ALA A 33 2.95 3.15 11.50
N ASP A 34 1.74 2.67 11.77
CA ASP A 34 1.47 1.21 11.79
C ASP A 34 0.07 0.83 11.27
N GLN A 35 -0.13 1.02 9.96
CA GLN A 35 -1.44 0.90 9.30
C GLN A 35 -1.49 -0.23 8.28
N TRP A 36 -0.92 -1.38 8.64
CA TRP A 36 -0.72 -2.47 7.69
C TRP A 36 -2.02 -3.21 7.35
N ASP A 37 -2.94 -3.34 8.30
CA ASP A 37 -4.21 -4.05 8.09
C ASP A 37 -5.10 -3.26 7.10
N GLN A 38 -5.00 -1.94 7.15
CA GLN A 38 -5.61 -1.01 6.22
C GLN A 38 -5.03 -1.15 4.80
N ALA A 39 -3.73 -1.44 4.72
CA ALA A 39 -3.03 -1.71 3.46
C ALA A 39 -3.59 -2.93 2.76
N VAL A 40 -3.82 -3.98 3.53
CA VAL A 40 -4.43 -5.23 3.05
C VAL A 40 -5.83 -4.95 2.54
N ALA A 41 -6.65 -4.21 3.31
CA ALA A 41 -8.00 -3.84 2.89
C ALA A 41 -8.02 -3.03 1.58
N ALA A 42 -7.05 -2.13 1.37
CA ALA A 42 -6.93 -1.34 0.13
C ALA A 42 -6.58 -2.20 -1.09
N VAL A 43 -5.70 -3.22 -0.91
CA VAL A 43 -5.38 -4.18 -1.98
C VAL A 43 -6.63 -4.98 -2.37
N ASP A 44 -7.35 -5.50 -1.39
CA ASP A 44 -8.56 -6.30 -1.62
C ASP A 44 -9.68 -5.47 -2.30
N ALA A 45 -9.79 -4.19 -1.96
CA ALA A 45 -10.77 -3.29 -2.53
C ALA A 45 -10.43 -2.80 -3.96
N CYS A 46 -9.23 -3.07 -4.48
CA CYS A 46 -8.81 -2.55 -5.79
C CYS A 46 -9.30 -3.44 -6.95
N PRO A 47 -10.31 -3.02 -7.75
CA PRO A 47 -10.91 -3.87 -8.79
C PRO A 47 -9.96 -4.16 -9.97
N ARG A 48 -8.88 -3.38 -10.11
CA ARG A 48 -7.88 -3.52 -11.16
C ARG A 48 -6.61 -4.25 -10.69
N GLY A 49 -6.49 -4.55 -9.40
CA GLY A 49 -5.26 -5.12 -8.83
C GLY A 49 -4.05 -4.19 -8.97
N ALA A 50 -4.27 -2.87 -8.92
CA ALA A 50 -3.23 -1.86 -9.14
C ALA A 50 -2.36 -1.61 -7.90
N ILE A 51 -2.72 -2.15 -6.73
CA ILE A 51 -2.04 -1.91 -5.45
C ILE A 51 -1.36 -3.21 -5.02
N ALA A 52 -0.10 -3.12 -4.57
CA ALA A 52 0.65 -4.26 -4.05
C ALA A 52 1.33 -3.94 -2.73
N LEU A 53 1.38 -4.94 -1.85
CA LEU A 53 2.17 -4.93 -0.62
C LEU A 53 3.50 -5.62 -0.83
N ILE A 54 4.58 -4.95 -0.46
CA ILE A 54 5.93 -5.48 -0.56
C ILE A 54 6.54 -5.53 0.83
N GLU A 55 6.95 -6.73 1.26
CA GLU A 55 7.66 -6.97 2.52
C GLU A 55 9.12 -7.30 2.26
N GLU A 56 9.97 -6.29 2.35
CA GLU A 56 11.40 -6.44 2.10
C GLU A 56 12.19 -6.58 3.42
N PRO A 57 13.29 -7.36 3.46
CA PRO A 57 14.19 -7.32 4.61
C PRO A 57 14.81 -5.92 4.75
N LYS A 58 14.73 -5.30 5.95
CA LYS A 58 15.47 -4.05 6.21
C LYS A 58 16.97 -4.31 6.05
N GLY A 59 17.61 -3.58 5.12
CA GLY A 59 19.08 -3.57 4.98
C GLY A 59 19.63 -3.94 3.61
N GLN A 60 18.79 -4.28 2.63
CA GLN A 60 19.25 -4.59 1.27
C GLN A 60 19.24 -3.32 0.39
N PRO A 61 20.36 -2.93 -0.24
CA PRO A 61 20.38 -1.77 -1.12
C PRO A 61 19.49 -2.03 -2.34
N VAL A 62 18.58 -1.11 -2.60
CA VAL A 62 17.74 -1.08 -3.81
C VAL A 62 18.68 -0.82 -4.99
N ARG A 63 18.73 -1.75 -5.95
CA ARG A 63 19.61 -1.68 -7.12
C ARG A 63 18.95 -0.94 -8.27
#